data_AF-A0A3R6VMU5-F1
#
_entry.id   AF-A0A3R6VMU5-F1
#
_cell.length_a   1.000
_cell.length_b   1.000
_cell.length_c   1.000
_cell.angle_alpha   90.00
_cell.angle_beta   90.00
_cell.angle_gamma   90.00
#
_symmetry.space_group_name_H-M   'P 1'
#
loop_
_entity.id
_entity.type
_entity.pdbx_description
1 polymer ?
#
loop_
_entity_poly.entity_id
_entity_poly.type
_entity_poly.pdbx_seq_one_letter_code
_entity_poly.pdbx_strand_id
1 'polypeptide(L)'
;MRYLGVGSDGTLLQKRKAYEILRDELKFRPTLEQQHHPLSEADDNPWNQFYADDHLVREINTDLDRLYPQGQETYFQERKDYMDMLRNVLFVWCKQHPTLAYRQGMHDLVAVILYACVNPSHMLDENDDRVEFLEHDTYILFERIMVWMKPLYAIQTISPAPTPDDVPLPTADGSDADLFGPPPPR
;
A
#
# COMPACT_ATOMS: atom_id res chain seq x y z
N MET A 1 13.16 -7.44 -24.47
CA MET A 1 13.36 -7.44 -23.01
C MET A 1 14.64 -6.68 -22.70
N ARG A 2 14.52 -5.40 -22.29
CA ARG A 2 15.65 -4.63 -21.75
C ARG A 2 15.76 -5.00 -20.27
N TYR A 3 16.64 -5.95 -19.95
CA TYR A 3 17.04 -6.17 -18.58
C TYR A 3 17.75 -4.91 -18.09
N LEU A 4 17.24 -4.37 -16.97
CA LEU A 4 17.86 -3.39 -16.07
C LEU A 4 18.95 -2.56 -16.76
N GLY A 5 18.50 -1.48 -17.40
CA GLY A 5 19.38 -0.52 -18.02
C GLY A 5 20.45 -0.09 -17.04
N VAL A 6 21.68 -0.14 -17.52
CA VAL A 6 22.81 0.69 -17.14
C VAL A 6 22.31 2.15 -17.15
N GLY A 7 21.63 2.56 -16.07
CA GLY A 7 21.41 3.96 -15.78
C GLY A 7 22.73 4.48 -15.26
N SER A 8 23.23 5.56 -15.84
CA SER A 8 24.37 6.31 -15.29
C SER A 8 24.24 6.40 -13.78
N ASP A 9 25.29 6.10 -13.02
CA ASP A 9 25.28 6.04 -11.54
C ASP A 9 24.56 7.24 -10.88
N GLY A 10 24.55 8.40 -11.55
CA GLY A 10 23.78 9.57 -11.17
C GLY A 10 22.27 9.37 -11.02
N THR A 11 21.61 8.55 -11.85
CA THR A 11 20.16 8.31 -11.75
C THR A 11 19.78 7.46 -10.53
N LEU A 12 20.60 6.46 -10.20
CA LEU A 12 20.34 5.63 -9.01
C LEU A 12 20.61 6.43 -7.73
N LEU A 13 21.71 7.18 -7.69
CA LEU A 13 22.02 8.05 -6.55
C LEU A 13 20.95 9.12 -6.32
N GLN A 14 20.40 9.71 -7.39
CA GLN A 14 19.27 10.64 -7.29
C GLN A 14 18.04 9.98 -6.66
N LYS A 15 17.71 8.75 -7.06
CA LYS A 15 16.58 8.01 -6.48
C LYS A 15 16.78 7.67 -5.01
N ARG A 16 17.99 7.26 -4.64
CA ARG A 16 18.36 7.00 -3.24
C ARG A 16 18.16 8.26 -2.39
N LYS A 17 18.72 9.40 -2.83
CA LYS A 17 18.51 10.69 -2.16
C LYS A 17 17.04 11.11 -2.08
N ALA A 18 16.27 10.88 -3.13
CA ALA A 18 14.84 11.20 -3.14
C ALA A 18 14.07 10.38 -2.10
N TYR A 19 14.35 9.07 -1.99
CA TYR A 19 13.75 8.23 -0.95
C TYR A 19 14.18 8.66 0.45
N GLU A 20 15.45 9.00 0.66
CA GLU A 20 15.96 9.46 1.95
C GLU A 20 15.24 10.72 2.44
N ILE A 21 15.18 11.76 1.60
CA ILE A 21 14.45 12.99 1.88
C ILE A 21 12.99 12.68 2.22
N LEU A 22 12.34 11.86 1.38
CA LEU A 22 10.93 11.53 1.57
C LEU A 22 10.69 10.78 2.88
N ARG A 23 11.53 9.80 3.21
CA ARG A 23 11.44 9.03 4.45
C ARG A 23 11.56 9.94 5.67
N ASP A 24 12.51 10.86 5.64
CA ASP A 24 12.80 11.74 6.78
C ASP A 24 11.71 12.80 6.96
N GLU A 25 11.14 13.33 5.86
CA GLU A 25 9.98 14.23 5.88
C GLU A 25 8.71 13.54 6.42
N LEU A 26 8.48 12.28 6.04
CA LEU A 26 7.27 11.54 6.42
C LEU A 26 7.31 11.00 7.86
N LYS A 27 8.48 10.87 8.48
CA LYS A 27 8.64 10.42 9.88
C LYS A 27 8.19 11.46 10.92
N PHE A 28 7.43 12.48 10.52
CA PHE A 28 6.94 13.54 11.39
C PHE A 28 6.28 12.96 12.66
N ARG A 29 6.83 13.30 13.82
CA ARG A 29 6.22 13.10 15.13
C ARG A 29 5.98 14.48 15.71
N PRO A 30 4.72 14.88 15.98
CA PRO A 30 4.46 16.15 16.66
C PRO A 30 5.19 16.12 17.99
N THR A 31 6.04 17.10 18.23
CA THR A 31 6.63 17.27 19.56
C THR A 31 5.54 17.75 20.50
N LEU A 32 5.56 17.28 21.76
CA LEU A 32 4.61 17.71 22.80
C LEU A 32 4.60 19.25 23.02
N GLU A 33 5.58 19.96 22.43
CA GLU A 33 5.75 21.41 22.46
C GLU A 33 4.90 22.16 21.43
N GLN A 34 4.33 21.49 20.42
CA GLN A 34 3.47 22.12 19.43
C GLN A 34 2.03 22.29 19.97
N GLN A 35 1.58 23.55 20.02
CA GLN A 35 0.42 24.09 20.73
C GLN A 35 -0.97 23.66 20.23
N HIS A 36 -1.13 22.43 19.72
CA HIS A 36 -2.46 21.90 19.37
C HIS A 36 -2.86 20.83 20.38
N HIS A 37 -4.10 20.87 20.86
CA HIS A 37 -4.60 19.89 21.82
C HIS A 37 -4.87 18.56 21.09
N PRO A 38 -4.48 17.39 21.64
CA PRO A 38 -4.65 16.08 21.00
C PRO A 38 -6.11 15.68 20.73
N LEU A 39 -7.06 16.40 21.32
CA LEU A 39 -8.51 16.19 21.15
C LEU A 39 -9.19 17.29 20.32
N SER A 40 -8.44 18.16 19.64
CA SER A 40 -9.04 19.18 18.79
C SER A 40 -9.64 18.54 17.53
N GLU A 41 -10.93 18.81 17.28
CA GLU A 41 -11.69 18.33 16.11
C GLU A 41 -11.41 19.12 14.82
N ALA A 42 -10.39 19.99 14.81
CA ALA A 42 -10.05 20.74 13.60
C ALA A 42 -9.42 19.81 12.55
N ASP A 43 -9.88 19.89 11.30
CA ASP A 43 -9.40 19.03 10.20
C ASP A 43 -7.90 19.23 9.91
N ASP A 44 -7.35 20.40 10.24
CA ASP A 44 -5.93 20.76 10.09
C ASP A 44 -5.07 20.40 11.32
N ASN A 45 -5.64 19.68 12.30
CA ASN A 45 -4.94 19.32 13.51
C ASN A 45 -3.78 18.34 13.22
N PRO A 46 -2.51 18.70 13.56
CA PRO A 46 -1.35 17.81 13.40
C PRO A 46 -1.52 16.44 14.08
N TRP A 47 -2.37 16.35 15.11
CA TRP A 47 -2.67 15.10 15.81
C TRP A 47 -3.46 14.11 14.96
N ASN A 48 -4.30 14.57 14.02
CA ASN A 48 -5.03 13.67 13.13
C ASN A 48 -4.06 12.87 12.25
N GLN A 49 -3.03 13.54 11.73
CA GLN A 49 -1.98 12.87 10.96
C GLN A 49 -1.18 11.90 11.83
N PHE A 50 -0.86 12.29 13.06
CA PHE A 50 -0.18 11.40 14.01
C PHE A 50 -0.99 10.13 14.30
N TYR A 51 -2.29 10.24 14.56
CA TYR A 51 -3.14 9.07 14.82
C TYR A 51 -3.27 8.16 13.59
N ALA A 52 -3.40 8.74 12.39
CA ALA A 52 -3.41 7.97 11.15
C ALA A 52 -2.08 7.24 10.91
N ASP A 53 -0.96 7.90 11.17
CA ASP A 53 0.38 7.33 11.01
C ASP A 53 0.65 6.23 12.04
N ASP A 54 0.24 6.45 13.29
CA ASP A 54 0.36 5.45 14.35
C ASP A 54 -0.53 4.22 14.06
N HIS A 55 -1.74 4.42 13.54
CA HIS A 55 -2.59 3.33 13.08
C HIS A 55 -1.90 2.52 11.97
N LEU A 56 -1.40 3.19 10.93
CA LEU A 56 -0.68 2.55 9.83
C LEU A 56 0.54 1.76 10.32
N VAL A 57 1.33 2.34 11.22
CA VAL A 57 2.50 1.67 11.81
C VAL A 57 2.11 0.42 12.59
N ARG A 58 1.00 0.47 13.36
CA ARG A 58 0.48 -0.71 14.07
C ARG A 58 0.04 -1.82 13.13
N GLU A 59 -0.64 -1.49 12.03
CA GLU A 59 -1.03 -2.46 11.01
C GLU A 59 0.19 -3.13 10.38
N ILE A 60 1.19 -2.33 9.99
CA ILE A 60 2.46 -2.84 9.44
C ILE A 60 3.16 -3.76 10.45
N ASN A 61 3.30 -3.33 11.70
CA ASN A 61 3.99 -4.13 12.73
C ASN A 61 3.29 -5.45 13.01
N THR A 62 1.97 -5.44 13.06
CA THR A 62 1.17 -6.65 13.29
C THR A 62 1.49 -7.76 12.27
N ASP A 63 1.83 -7.39 11.05
CA ASP A 63 2.24 -8.33 10.02
C ASP A 63 3.75 -8.65 10.04
N LEU A 64 4.62 -7.65 10.28
CA LEU A 64 6.07 -7.88 10.43
C LEU A 64 6.40 -8.81 11.61
N ASP A 65 5.66 -8.70 12.71
CA ASP A 65 5.81 -9.59 13.88
C ASP A 65 5.47 -11.05 13.53
N ARG A 66 4.80 -11.30 12.40
CA ARG A 66 4.43 -12.63 11.89
C ARG A 66 5.24 -13.06 10.66
N LEU A 67 6.27 -12.29 10.30
CA LEU A 67 7.16 -12.59 9.18
C LEU A 67 8.17 -13.68 9.56
N TYR A 68 7.89 -14.91 9.15
CA TYR A 68 8.71 -16.10 9.41
C TYR A 68 9.01 -16.85 8.10
N PRO A 69 10.15 -16.60 7.45
CA PRO A 69 10.57 -17.36 6.27
C PRO A 69 10.73 -18.85 6.61
N GLN A 70 10.17 -19.72 5.77
CA GLN A 70 10.25 -21.17 6.00
C GLN A 70 11.70 -21.67 5.98
N GLY A 71 12.12 -22.37 7.03
CA GLY A 71 13.49 -22.87 7.19
C GLY A 71 14.50 -21.82 7.63
N GLN A 72 14.07 -20.57 7.85
CA GLN A 72 14.85 -19.46 8.39
C GLN A 72 13.96 -18.58 9.28
N GLU A 73 13.28 -19.20 10.23
CA GLU A 73 12.19 -18.58 10.99
C GLU A 73 12.66 -17.35 11.76
N THR A 74 13.88 -17.35 12.31
CA THR A 74 14.39 -16.23 13.10
C THR A 74 15.12 -15.16 12.30
N TYR A 75 15.29 -15.33 10.97
CA TYR A 75 16.18 -14.50 10.16
C TYR A 75 15.90 -12.99 10.26
N PHE A 76 14.64 -12.59 10.13
CA PHE A 76 14.25 -11.18 10.28
C PHE A 76 14.09 -10.79 11.75
N GLN A 77 13.60 -11.70 12.60
CA GLN A 77 13.30 -11.41 14.00
C GLN A 77 14.55 -11.08 14.82
N GLU A 78 15.70 -11.67 14.49
CA GLU A 78 16.99 -11.39 15.12
C GLU A 78 17.67 -10.12 14.58
N ARG A 79 17.19 -9.56 13.46
CA ARG A 79 17.79 -8.44 12.74
C ARG A 79 16.91 -7.19 12.81
N LYS A 80 17.06 -6.46 13.92
CA LYS A 80 16.28 -5.24 14.19
C LYS A 80 16.41 -4.20 13.07
N ASP A 81 17.61 -4.05 12.52
CA ASP A 81 17.90 -3.18 11.39
C ASP A 81 17.05 -3.53 10.17
N TYR A 82 16.92 -4.82 9.83
CA TYR A 82 16.09 -5.25 8.70
C TYR A 82 14.61 -5.00 8.96
N MET A 83 14.13 -5.29 10.17
CA MET A 83 12.74 -4.98 10.56
C MET A 83 12.43 -3.49 10.47
N ASP A 84 13.38 -2.63 10.88
CA ASP A 84 13.24 -1.18 10.77
C ASP A 84 13.24 -0.73 9.30
N MET A 85 14.06 -1.33 8.43
CA MET A 85 14.04 -1.08 6.98
C MET A 85 12.71 -1.48 6.34
N LEU A 86 12.20 -2.70 6.62
CA LEU A 86 10.92 -3.18 6.08
C LEU A 86 9.78 -2.24 6.48
N ARG A 87 9.75 -1.82 7.76
CA ARG A 87 8.77 -0.85 8.26
C ARG A 87 8.87 0.49 7.53
N ASN A 88 10.07 1.04 7.37
CA ASN A 88 10.29 2.32 6.70
C ASN A 88 9.80 2.27 5.25
N VAL A 89 10.18 1.24 4.50
CA VAL A 89 9.79 1.06 3.09
C VAL A 89 8.27 0.99 2.93
N LEU A 90 7.60 0.17 3.75
CA LEU A 90 6.14 0.03 3.73
C LEU A 90 5.44 1.34 4.11
N PHE A 91 5.91 2.00 5.16
CA PHE A 91 5.33 3.25 5.64
C PHE A 91 5.41 4.34 4.57
N VAL A 92 6.60 4.55 3.99
CA VAL A 92 6.80 5.56 2.93
C VAL A 92 5.94 5.27 1.71
N TRP A 93 5.86 4.01 1.28
CA TRP A 93 4.99 3.62 0.16
C TRP A 93 3.52 3.96 0.43
N CYS A 94 3.01 3.58 1.60
CA CYS A 94 1.60 3.79 1.96
C CYS A 94 1.25 5.28 2.07
N LYS A 95 2.16 6.10 2.62
CA LYS A 95 2.01 7.56 2.72
C LYS A 95 1.98 8.23 1.34
N GLN A 96 2.76 7.74 0.38
CA GLN A 96 2.72 8.23 -1.00
C GLN A 96 1.49 7.75 -1.79
N HIS A 97 0.86 6.65 -1.34
CA HIS A 97 -0.26 6.01 -2.01
C HIS A 97 -1.47 5.81 -1.07
N PRO A 98 -2.05 6.91 -0.53
CA PRO A 98 -3.13 6.82 0.46
C PRO A 98 -4.37 6.10 -0.07
N THR A 99 -4.59 6.11 -1.39
CA THR A 99 -5.72 5.41 -2.03
C THR A 99 -5.60 3.89 -2.00
N LEU A 100 -4.38 3.34 -2.06
CA LEU A 100 -4.16 1.89 -1.97
C LEU A 100 -4.20 1.43 -0.52
N ALA A 101 -3.66 2.27 0.37
CA ALA A 101 -3.37 1.99 1.77
C ALA A 101 -2.50 0.72 1.96
N TYR A 102 -2.14 0.42 3.21
CA TYR A 102 -1.45 -0.83 3.52
C TYR A 102 -2.38 -2.02 3.28
N ARG A 103 -1.84 -3.11 2.73
CA ARG A 103 -2.57 -4.37 2.52
C ARG A 103 -1.71 -5.54 2.98
N GLN A 104 -2.36 -6.50 3.65
CA GLN A 104 -1.71 -7.75 4.04
C GLN A 104 -1.08 -8.43 2.82
N GLY A 105 0.13 -8.97 3.00
CA GLY A 105 0.96 -9.55 1.94
C GLY A 105 1.94 -8.56 1.29
N MET A 106 1.77 -7.24 1.48
CA MET A 106 2.82 -6.28 1.08
C MET A 106 4.13 -6.49 1.86
N HIS A 107 4.04 -6.87 3.14
CA HIS A 107 5.19 -7.17 4.00
C HIS A 107 6.00 -8.36 3.48
N ASP A 108 5.35 -9.43 3.01
CA ASP A 108 6.03 -10.57 2.40
C ASP A 108 6.79 -10.16 1.13
N LEU A 109 6.16 -9.33 0.28
CA LEU A 109 6.77 -8.87 -0.95
C LEU A 109 8.03 -8.03 -0.69
N VAL A 110 7.97 -7.07 0.23
CA VAL A 110 9.14 -6.27 0.58
C VAL A 110 10.22 -7.12 1.26
N ALA A 111 9.84 -8.12 2.07
CA ALA A 111 10.78 -9.04 2.70
C ALA A 111 11.54 -9.87 1.68
N VAL A 112 10.88 -10.39 0.64
CA VAL A 112 11.52 -11.11 -0.45
C VAL A 112 12.52 -10.22 -1.20
N ILE A 113 12.17 -8.96 -1.44
CA ILE A 113 13.06 -8.00 -2.10
C ILE A 113 14.28 -7.71 -1.23
N LEU A 114 14.08 -7.39 0.06
CA LEU A 114 15.17 -7.13 1.00
C LEU A 114 16.10 -8.35 1.08
N TYR A 115 15.53 -9.54 1.22
CA TYR A 115 16.28 -10.80 1.27
C TYR A 115 17.14 -11.01 0.01
N ALA A 116 16.58 -10.74 -1.18
CA ALA A 116 17.32 -10.83 -2.43
C ALA A 116 18.44 -9.78 -2.56
N CYS A 117 18.26 -8.59 -1.96
CA CYS A 117 19.29 -7.56 -1.90
C CYS A 117 20.40 -7.89 -0.91
N VAL A 118 20.08 -8.62 0.18
CA VAL A 118 21.07 -9.14 1.15
C VAL A 118 21.78 -10.34 0.53
N ASN A 119 22.72 -10.07 -0.36
CA ASN A 119 23.49 -11.11 -1.01
C ASN A 119 24.67 -11.53 -0.10
N PRO A 120 24.73 -12.78 0.42
CA PRO A 120 25.72 -13.17 1.44
C PRO A 120 27.17 -13.05 0.97
N SER A 121 27.43 -13.18 -0.33
CA SER A 121 28.76 -13.02 -0.91
C SER A 121 29.30 -11.59 -0.83
N HIS A 122 28.44 -10.60 -0.61
CA HIS A 122 28.78 -9.18 -0.54
C HIS A 122 29.00 -8.68 0.89
N MET A 123 28.50 -9.39 1.90
CA MET A 123 28.62 -9.02 3.32
C MET A 123 30.03 -9.24 3.90
N LEU A 124 30.96 -9.78 3.11
CA LEU A 124 32.36 -10.02 3.49
C LEU A 124 33.30 -8.90 3.05
N ASP A 125 32.80 -7.91 2.30
CA ASP A 125 33.55 -6.73 1.90
C ASP A 125 33.14 -5.54 2.78
N GLU A 126 34.00 -5.17 3.74
CA GLU A 126 33.76 -4.07 4.68
C GLU A 126 33.66 -2.70 3.98
N ASN A 127 34.03 -2.59 2.70
CA ASN A 127 33.88 -1.38 1.88
C ASN A 127 32.69 -1.45 0.90
N ASP A 128 31.75 -2.40 1.07
CA ASP A 128 30.59 -2.48 0.18
C ASP A 128 29.51 -1.45 0.59
N ASP A 129 29.54 -0.28 -0.07
CA ASP A 129 28.51 0.78 0.03
C ASP A 129 27.07 0.26 -0.19
N ARG A 130 26.89 -0.96 -0.73
CA ARG A 130 25.57 -1.61 -0.84
C ARG A 130 24.87 -1.77 0.50
N VAL A 131 25.60 -1.89 1.61
CA VAL A 131 24.98 -1.98 2.94
C VAL A 131 24.32 -0.65 3.31
N GLU A 132 24.96 0.48 2.99
CA GLU A 132 24.42 1.84 3.20
C GLU A 132 23.14 2.06 2.37
N PHE A 133 23.15 1.58 1.12
CA PHE A 133 22.02 1.77 0.21
C PHE A 133 20.98 0.65 0.23
N LEU A 134 21.10 -0.33 1.12
CA LEU A 134 20.24 -1.51 1.16
C LEU A 134 18.75 -1.15 1.29
N GLU A 135 18.40 -0.27 2.24
CA GLU A 135 17.03 0.21 2.43
C GLU A 135 16.51 0.95 1.19
N HIS A 136 17.36 1.80 0.62
CA HIS A 136 17.04 2.63 -0.53
C HIS A 136 16.74 1.78 -1.77
N ASP A 137 17.61 0.81 -2.06
CA ASP A 137 17.45 -0.07 -3.21
C ASP A 137 16.24 -0.99 -3.03
N THR A 138 15.99 -1.44 -1.80
CA THR A 138 14.77 -2.18 -1.44
C THR A 138 13.52 -1.36 -1.74
N TYR A 139 13.48 -0.08 -1.33
CA TYR A 139 12.36 0.81 -1.65
C TYR A 139 12.18 1.00 -3.17
N ILE A 140 13.25 1.30 -3.90
CA ILE A 140 13.20 1.57 -5.34
C ILE A 140 12.66 0.36 -6.12
N LEU A 141 13.08 -0.84 -5.73
CA LEU A 141 12.58 -2.09 -6.33
C LEU A 141 11.12 -2.36 -5.94
N PHE A 142 10.80 -2.19 -4.65
CA PHE A 142 9.44 -2.37 -4.14
C PHE A 142 8.46 -1.41 -4.80
N GLU A 143 8.77 -0.12 -4.87
CA GLU A 143 7.98 0.91 -5.55
C GLU A 143 7.72 0.50 -7.00
N ARG A 144 8.77 0.08 -7.71
CA ARG A 144 8.66 -0.31 -9.12
C ARG A 144 7.73 -1.49 -9.32
N ILE A 145 7.79 -2.50 -8.45
CA ILE A 145 6.92 -3.67 -8.48
C ILE A 145 5.48 -3.25 -8.13
N MET A 146 5.31 -2.49 -7.04
CA MET A 146 4.00 -2.12 -6.53
C MET A 146 3.20 -1.26 -7.49
N VAL A 147 3.85 -0.40 -8.29
CA VAL A 147 3.19 0.32 -9.39
C VAL A 147 2.45 -0.61 -10.35
N TRP A 148 3.01 -1.77 -10.66
CA TRP A 148 2.37 -2.78 -11.51
C TRP A 148 1.38 -3.66 -10.76
N MET A 149 1.58 -3.86 -9.45
CA MET A 149 0.69 -4.67 -8.62
C MET A 149 -0.52 -3.92 -8.09
N LYS A 150 -0.65 -2.60 -8.31
CA LYS A 150 -1.83 -1.80 -7.89
C LYS A 150 -3.18 -2.50 -8.15
N PRO A 151 -3.44 -3.12 -9.33
CA PRO A 151 -4.71 -3.81 -9.58
C PRO A 151 -4.96 -5.03 -8.68
N LEU A 152 -3.90 -5.70 -8.21
CA LEU A 152 -4.02 -6.86 -7.31
C LEU A 152 -4.39 -6.47 -5.88
N TYR A 153 -4.10 -5.22 -5.51
CA TYR A 153 -4.36 -4.66 -4.18
C TYR A 153 -5.56 -3.70 -4.16
N ALA A 154 -6.16 -3.40 -5.32
CA ALA A 154 -7.36 -2.57 -5.41
C ALA A 154 -8.57 -3.32 -4.85
N ILE A 155 -9.34 -2.67 -3.96
CA ILE A 155 -10.60 -3.23 -3.48
C ILE A 155 -11.58 -3.25 -4.66
N GLN A 156 -12.01 -4.44 -5.08
CA GLN A 156 -13.19 -4.55 -5.93
C GLN A 156 -14.41 -4.28 -5.06
N THR A 157 -14.98 -3.08 -5.17
CA THR A 157 -16.35 -2.86 -4.69
C THR A 157 -17.26 -3.72 -5.54
N ILE A 158 -17.57 -4.93 -5.09
CA ILE A 158 -18.67 -5.71 -5.67
C ILE A 158 -19.91 -4.90 -5.34
N SER A 159 -20.40 -4.11 -6.31
CA SER A 159 -21.73 -3.54 -6.20
C SER A 159 -22.68 -4.72 -6.00
N PRO A 160 -23.52 -4.73 -4.94
CA PRO A 160 -24.55 -5.73 -4.85
C PRO A 160 -25.34 -5.71 -6.16
N ALA A 161 -25.56 -6.89 -6.75
CA ALA A 161 -26.39 -7.00 -7.93
C ALA A 161 -27.73 -6.31 -7.65
N PRO A 162 -28.28 -5.49 -8.58
CA PRO A 162 -29.55 -4.82 -8.36
C PRO A 162 -30.59 -5.87 -7.97
N THR A 163 -31.24 -5.68 -6.83
CA THR A 163 -32.31 -6.58 -6.40
C THR A 163 -33.49 -6.42 -7.35
N PRO A 164 -34.32 -7.47 -7.57
CA PRO A 164 -35.48 -7.40 -8.46
C PRO A 164 -36.45 -6.25 -8.13
N ASP A 165 -36.41 -5.71 -6.91
CA ASP A 165 -37.21 -4.58 -6.44
C ASP A 165 -36.78 -3.21 -7.02
N ASP A 166 -35.59 -3.11 -7.63
CA ASP A 166 -35.10 -1.88 -8.30
C ASP A 166 -35.61 -1.76 -9.75
N VAL A 167 -36.41 -2.72 -10.23
CA VAL A 167 -37.08 -2.61 -11.53
C VAL A 167 -38.28 -1.66 -11.37
N PRO A 168 -38.32 -0.49 -12.03
CA PRO A 168 -39.48 0.39 -11.96
C PRO A 168 -40.71 -0.36 -12.45
N LEU A 169 -41.77 -0.37 -11.63
CA LEU A 169 -43.07 -0.93 -12.00
C LEU A 169 -43.50 -0.29 -13.34
N PRO A 170 -43.97 -1.06 -14.33
CA PRO A 170 -44.48 -0.49 -15.56
C PRO A 170 -45.66 0.42 -15.20
N THR A 171 -45.53 1.71 -15.52
CA THR A 171 -46.62 2.67 -15.38
C THR A 171 -47.76 2.20 -16.28
N ALA A 172 -48.85 1.75 -15.66
CA ALA A 172 -50.09 1.44 -16.35
C ALA A 172 -50.71 2.74 -16.84
N ASP A 173 -50.31 3.18 -18.02
CA ASP A 173 -51.06 4.17 -18.78
C ASP A 173 -51.12 3.70 -20.24
N GLY A 174 -52.28 3.19 -20.62
CA GLY A 174 -52.50 2.50 -21.88
C GLY A 174 -53.87 1.83 -21.87
N SER A 175 -54.88 2.62 -22.20
CA SER A 175 -56.27 2.24 -22.43
C SER A 175 -56.41 0.95 -23.24
N ASP A 176 -56.99 -0.10 -22.65
CA ASP A 176 -57.46 -1.28 -23.37
C ASP A 176 -58.98 -1.40 -23.20
N ALA A 177 -59.68 -0.61 -24.00
CA ALA A 177 -61.13 -0.66 -24.15
C ALA A 177 -61.42 -1.11 -25.58
N ASP A 178 -61.37 -2.40 -25.87
CA ASP A 178 -62.00 -3.03 -27.05
C ASP A 178 -61.93 -4.57 -27.01
N LEU A 179 -62.55 -5.20 -25.99
CA LEU A 179 -62.58 -6.67 -25.84
C LEU A 179 -63.97 -7.33 -25.99
N PHE A 180 -64.97 -6.63 -26.51
CA PHE A 180 -66.28 -7.25 -26.81
C PHE A 180 -66.80 -6.85 -28.20
N GLY A 181 -66.33 -7.58 -29.22
CA GLY A 181 -67.01 -7.63 -30.52
C GLY A 181 -68.26 -8.52 -30.46
N PRO A 182 -69.31 -8.25 -31.26
CA PRO A 182 -70.58 -8.97 -31.17
C PRO A 182 -70.48 -10.40 -31.76
N PRO A 183 -71.32 -11.35 -31.28
CA PRO A 183 -71.26 -12.74 -31.71
C PRO A 183 -71.90 -12.96 -33.11
N PRO A 184 -71.50 -14.01 -33.84
CA PRO A 184 -71.96 -14.26 -35.20
C PRO A 184 -73.41 -14.81 -35.25
N PRO A 185 -74.14 -14.59 -36.36
CA PRO A 185 -75.52 -15.03 -36.52
C PRO A 185 -75.63 -16.55 -36.78
N ARG A 186 -76.81 -17.10 -36.43
CA ARG A 186 -77.14 -18.53 -36.44
C ARG A 186 -77.25 -19.15 -37.83
#